data_AF-A0A6I3U5K3-F1
#
_entry.id   AF-A0A6I3U5K3-F1
#
_cell.length_a   1.000
_cell.length_b   1.000
_cell.length_c   1.000
_cell.angle_alpha   90.00
_cell.angle_beta   90.00
_cell.angle_gamma   90.00
#
_symmetry.space_group_name_H-M   'P 1'
#
loop_
_entity.id
_entity.type
_entity.pdbx_description
1 polymer ?
#
loop_
_entity_poly.entity_id
_entity_poly.type
_entity_poly.pdbx_seq_one_letter_code
_entity_poly.pdbx_strand_id
1 'polypeptide(L)'
;TTRNRTEIQNSPYTTEEIQDPTLLKNRRKIERQGQAGTRTIQYEDYIVNGNVVETKEVSRTEVAPVNEVVKVGTLVKVKPTVEITNLTKVENKKSIT
;
A
#
# COMPACT_ATOMS: atom_id res chain seq x y z
N THR A 1 14.91 1.98 -45.73
CA THR A 1 14.98 3.03 -44.69
C THR A 1 14.89 2.37 -43.32
N THR A 2 15.25 3.07 -42.25
CA THR A 2 15.05 2.57 -40.88
C THR A 2 14.10 3.47 -40.09
N ARG A 3 13.47 2.90 -39.06
CA ARG A 3 12.62 3.62 -38.12
C ARG A 3 12.90 3.16 -36.69
N ASN A 4 13.13 4.12 -35.79
CA ASN A 4 13.23 3.83 -34.37
C ASN A 4 11.84 3.81 -33.73
N ARG A 5 11.57 2.79 -32.91
CA ARG A 5 10.34 2.63 -32.13
C ARG A 5 10.68 2.33 -30.68
N THR A 6 9.96 2.96 -29.77
CA THR A 6 10.01 2.65 -28.34
C THR A 6 8.73 1.95 -27.93
N GLU A 7 8.87 0.84 -27.21
CA GLU A 7 7.76 0.13 -26.58
C GLU A 7 7.93 0.15 -25.06
N ILE A 8 6.89 0.55 -24.34
CA ILE A 8 6.88 0.60 -22.88
C ILE A 8 5.79 -0.35 -22.38
N GLN A 9 6.18 -1.30 -21.54
CA GLN A 9 5.28 -2.22 -20.87
C GLN A 9 5.29 -1.92 -19.37
N ASN A 10 4.11 -1.76 -18.77
CA ASN A 10 3.98 -1.52 -17.34
C ASN A 10 3.82 -2.85 -16.59
N SER A 11 4.51 -2.96 -15.45
CA SER A 11 4.38 -4.09 -14.53
C SER A 11 3.68 -3.62 -13.25
N PRO A 12 2.52 -4.18 -12.87
CA PRO A 12 1.80 -3.75 -11.68
C PRO A 12 2.61 -4.01 -10.42
N TYR A 13 2.40 -3.19 -9.39
CA TYR A 13 2.88 -3.47 -8.04
C TYR A 13 1.82 -4.26 -7.25
N THR A 14 2.24 -4.89 -6.16
CA THR A 14 1.33 -5.52 -5.20
C THR A 14 1.27 -4.72 -3.90
N THR A 15 0.24 -4.98 -3.10
CA THR A 15 0.10 -4.41 -1.75
C THR A 15 0.45 -5.47 -0.70
N GLU A 16 1.35 -5.11 0.20
CA GLU A 16 1.73 -5.88 1.39
C GLU A 16 1.05 -5.27 2.62
N GLU A 17 0.23 -6.06 3.30
CA GLU A 17 -0.38 -5.65 4.56
C GLU A 17 0.45 -6.14 5.75
N ILE A 18 0.86 -5.21 6.61
CA ILE A 18 1.65 -5.50 7.80
C ILE A 18 0.84 -5.08 9.03
N GLN A 19 0.63 -6.00 9.96
CA GLN A 19 -0.05 -5.70 11.21
C GLN A 19 0.77 -4.71 12.06
N ASP A 20 0.09 -3.74 12.66
CA ASP A 20 0.69 -2.69 13.47
C ASP A 20 -0.02 -2.57 14.83
N PRO A 21 0.61 -3.00 15.94
CA PRO A 21 0.03 -2.94 17.28
C PRO A 21 0.04 -1.53 17.88
N THR A 22 0.64 -0.54 17.20
CA THR A 22 0.60 0.87 17.61
C THR A 22 -0.58 1.61 16.98
N LEU A 23 -1.12 1.08 15.88
CA LEU A 23 -2.25 1.63 15.16
C LEU A 23 -3.56 1.02 15.67
N LEU A 24 -4.57 1.87 15.91
CA LEU A 24 -5.90 1.45 16.39
C LEU A 24 -6.53 0.41 15.48
N LYS A 25 -7.21 -0.58 16.07
CA LYS A 25 -8.01 -1.56 15.32
C LYS A 25 -8.95 -0.85 14.34
N ASN A 26 -9.05 -1.40 13.14
CA ASN A 26 -9.80 -0.85 11.99
C ASN A 26 -9.23 0.44 11.39
N ARG A 27 -8.04 0.90 11.79
CA ARG A 27 -7.30 1.94 11.08
C ARG A 27 -6.28 1.30 10.13
N ARG A 28 -6.03 2.00 9.02
CA ARG A 28 -5.03 1.64 8.02
C ARG A 28 -4.17 2.86 7.73
N LYS A 29 -2.89 2.65 7.45
CA LYS A 29 -1.95 3.70 7.05
C LYS A 29 -1.07 3.19 5.91
N ILE A 30 -0.97 3.93 4.82
CA ILE A 30 0.03 3.65 3.79
C ILE A 30 1.39 4.11 4.32
N GLU A 31 2.29 3.16 4.51
CA GLU A 31 3.66 3.42 4.96
C GLU A 31 4.58 3.68 3.77
N ARG A 32 4.35 2.97 2.66
CA ARG A 32 5.06 3.17 1.38
C ARG A 32 4.08 3.09 0.23
N GLN A 33 4.08 4.10 -0.63
CA GLN A 33 3.29 4.09 -1.86
C GLN A 33 3.85 3.06 -2.85
N GLY A 34 2.95 2.32 -3.48
CA GLY A 34 3.32 1.42 -4.57
C GLY A 34 3.69 2.18 -5.83
N GLN A 35 4.63 1.64 -6.60
CA GLN A 35 5.03 2.19 -7.90
C GLN A 35 5.11 1.07 -8.91
N ALA A 36 4.44 1.23 -10.05
CA ALA A 36 4.52 0.25 -11.12
C ALA A 36 5.95 0.19 -11.66
N GLY A 37 6.39 -1.01 -11.99
CA GLY A 37 7.61 -1.22 -12.74
C GLY A 37 7.39 -0.90 -14.21
N THR A 38 8.49 -0.72 -14.94
CA THR A 38 8.44 -0.48 -16.39
C THR A 38 9.49 -1.32 -17.11
N ARG A 39 9.14 -1.76 -18.31
CA ARG A 39 10.07 -2.35 -19.26
C ARG A 39 10.04 -1.52 -20.53
N THR A 40 11.18 -0.90 -20.84
CA THR A 40 11.35 -0.08 -22.04
C THR A 40 12.22 -0.83 -23.02
N ILE A 41 11.72 -1.04 -24.23
CA ILE A 41 12.44 -1.71 -25.32
C ILE A 41 12.54 -0.74 -26.49
N GLN A 42 13.76 -0.53 -26.98
CA GLN A 42 13.97 0.25 -28.21
C GLN A 42 14.25 -0.70 -29.36
N TYR A 43 13.53 -0.49 -30.46
CA TYR A 43 13.64 -1.24 -31.69
C TYR A 43 14.10 -0.35 -32.84
N GLU A 44 14.89 -0.93 -33.74
CA GLU A 44 15.15 -0.40 -35.07
C GLU A 44 14.46 -1.31 -36.09
N ASP A 45 13.47 -0.78 -36.81
CA ASP A 45 12.77 -1.47 -37.89
C ASP A 45 13.44 -1.15 -39.23
N TYR A 46 13.82 -2.17 -39.99
CA TYR A 46 14.29 -2.05 -41.37
C TYR A 46 13.10 -2.15 -42.33
N ILE A 47 12.97 -1.17 -43.22
CA ILE A 47 11.80 -1.00 -44.08
C ILE A 47 12.21 -1.01 -45.56
N VAL A 48 11.55 -1.88 -46.33
CA VAL A 48 11.70 -2.03 -47.79
C VAL A 48 10.31 -1.97 -48.43
N ASN A 49 10.15 -1.15 -49.48
CA ASN A 49 8.87 -0.93 -50.18
C ASN A 49 7.70 -0.61 -49.23
N GLY A 50 7.96 0.14 -48.17
CA GLY A 50 6.97 0.55 -47.17
C GLY A 50 6.63 -0.51 -46.10
N ASN A 51 7.18 -1.72 -46.19
CA ASN A 51 6.93 -2.80 -45.23
C ASN A 51 8.14 -3.02 -44.32
N VAL A 52 7.88 -3.31 -43.04
CA VAL A 52 8.92 -3.76 -42.11
C VAL A 52 9.33 -5.16 -42.51
N VAL A 53 10.62 -5.33 -42.84
CA VAL A 53 11.19 -6.63 -43.24
C VAL A 53 12.02 -7.26 -42.13
N GLU A 54 12.50 -6.45 -41.18
CA GLU A 54 13.26 -6.90 -40.02
C GLU A 54 13.07 -5.91 -38.87
N THR A 55 12.96 -6.42 -37.64
CA THR A 55 12.96 -5.63 -36.41
C THR A 55 14.12 -6.09 -35.56
N LYS A 56 15.01 -5.16 -35.20
CA LYS A 56 16.13 -5.42 -34.30
C LYS A 56 15.88 -4.74 -32.96
N GLU A 57 16.00 -5.51 -31.89
CA GLU A 57 16.06 -4.94 -30.54
C GLU A 57 17.43 -4.29 -30.33
N VAL A 58 17.41 -2.99 -30.01
CA VAL A 58 18.62 -2.19 -29.80
C VAL A 58 18.96 -2.11 -28.32
N SER A 59 17.95 -2.00 -27.46
CA SER A 59 18.16 -1.95 -26.01
C SER A 59 16.91 -2.38 -25.26
N ARG A 60 17.14 -2.85 -24.03
CA ARG A 60 16.11 -3.21 -23.06
C ARG A 60 16.51 -2.70 -21.70
N THR A 61 15.60 -2.01 -21.03
CA THR A 61 15.78 -1.53 -19.66
C THR A 61 14.56 -1.87 -18.84
N GLU A 62 14.78 -2.36 -17.63
CA GLU A 62 13.74 -2.77 -16.70
C GLU A 62 13.88 -2.02 -15.38
N VAL A 63 12.76 -1.53 -14.86
CA VAL A 63 12.60 -0.97 -13.53
C VAL A 63 11.59 -1.86 -12.81
N ALA A 64 12.02 -2.47 -11.71
CA ALA A 64 11.15 -3.35 -10.92
C ALA A 64 10.04 -2.54 -10.24
N PRO A 65 8.82 -3.11 -10.09
CA PRO A 65 7.78 -2.49 -9.29
C PRO A 65 8.21 -2.37 -7.82
N VAL A 66 7.76 -1.31 -7.16
CA VAL A 66 7.87 -1.13 -5.72
C VAL A 66 6.52 -1.45 -5.09
N ASN A 67 6.48 -2.45 -4.21
CA ASN A 67 5.24 -2.83 -3.54
C ASN A 67 4.74 -1.73 -2.59
N GLU A 68 3.43 -1.52 -2.58
CA GLU A 68 2.77 -0.70 -1.59
C GLU A 68 2.80 -1.41 -0.23
N VAL A 69 3.08 -0.67 0.83
CA VAL A 69 3.05 -1.20 2.19
C VAL A 69 1.95 -0.51 2.97
N VAL A 70 0.98 -1.28 3.45
CA VAL A 70 -0.13 -0.79 4.27
C VAL A 70 -0.04 -1.37 5.67
N LYS A 71 0.07 -0.50 6.67
CA LYS A 71 -0.02 -0.85 8.08
C LYS A 71 -1.49 -1.01 8.48
N VAL A 72 -1.85 -2.16 9.05
CA VAL A 72 -3.20 -2.47 9.52
C VAL A 72 -3.21 -2.54 11.03
N GLY A 73 -4.02 -1.69 11.67
CA GLY A 73 -4.02 -1.54 13.11
C GLY A 73 -4.62 -2.74 13.85
N THR A 74 -3.94 -3.17 14.91
CA THR A 74 -4.39 -4.24 15.82
C THR A 74 -4.56 -3.77 17.25
N LEU A 75 -4.27 -2.50 17.56
CA LEU A 75 -4.40 -1.95 18.91
C LEU A 75 -5.87 -1.85 19.34
N VAL A 76 -6.23 -2.59 20.40
CA VAL A 76 -7.52 -2.47 21.07
C VAL A 76 -7.36 -1.60 22.31
N LYS A 77 -8.05 -0.46 22.35
CA LYS A 77 -8.15 0.35 23.57
C LYS A 77 -9.27 -0.20 24.45
N VAL A 78 -8.92 -0.70 25.62
CA VAL A 78 -9.89 -0.97 26.69
C VAL A 78 -10.20 0.34 27.40
N LYS A 79 -11.49 0.62 27.63
CA LYS A 79 -11.87 1.71 28.54
C LYS A 79 -11.51 1.29 29.97
N PRO A 80 -10.96 2.16 30.81
CA PRO A 80 -10.83 1.85 32.23
C PRO A 80 -12.22 1.67 32.82
N THR A 81 -12.53 0.46 33.29
CA THR A 81 -13.73 0.18 34.10
C THR A 81 -13.36 0.48 35.54
N VAL A 82 -14.07 1.42 36.16
CA VAL A 82 -13.94 1.69 37.60
C VAL A 82 -14.83 0.69 38.33
N GLU A 83 -14.25 -0.27 39.02
CA GLU A 83 -15.00 -1.13 39.95
C GLU A 83 -15.20 -0.39 41.28
N ILE A 84 -16.42 0.10 41.53
CA ILE A 84 -16.79 0.66 42.84
C ILE A 84 -17.19 -0.52 43.73
N THR A 85 -16.25 -1.03 44.53
CA THR A 85 -16.49 -2.20 45.39
C THR A 85 -17.17 -1.90 46.72
N ASN A 86 -17.30 -0.63 47.13
CA ASN A 86 -17.90 -0.30 48.43
C ASN A 86 -18.79 0.95 48.37
N LEU A 87 -20.09 0.75 48.13
CA LEU A 87 -21.12 1.74 48.45
C LEU A 87 -21.61 1.48 49.89
N THR A 88 -20.90 1.99 50.89
CA THR A 88 -21.46 2.06 52.25
C THR A 88 -22.53 3.15 52.28
N LYS A 89 -23.79 2.72 52.20
CA LYS A 89 -24.95 3.58 52.38
C LYS A 89 -25.02 4.00 53.86
N VAL A 90 -24.37 5.11 54.22
CA VAL A 90 -24.50 5.69 55.56
C VAL A 90 -25.86 6.38 55.63
N GLU A 91 -26.88 5.66 56.10
CA GLU A 91 -28.19 6.24 56.38
C GLU A 91 -28.08 7.14 57.62
N ASN A 92 -27.97 8.45 57.38
CA ASN A 92 -28.00 9.46 58.43
C ASN A 92 -29.42 9.56 58.99
N LYS A 93 -29.70 8.84 60.08
CA LYS A 93 -30.95 9.01 60.85
C LYS A 93 -30.90 10.36 61.56
N LYS A 94 -31.36 11.42 60.89
CA LYS A 94 -31.60 12.71 61.54
C LYS A 94 -32.89 12.59 62.36
N SER A 95 -32.73 12.31 63.65
CA SER A 95 -33.78 12.45 64.66
C SER A 95 -34.34 13.87 64.58
N ILE A 96 -35.64 14.01 64.31
CA ILE A 96 -36.37 15.25 64.49
C ILE A 96 -37.27 15.03 65.71
N THR A 97 -37.11 15.95 66.67
CA THR A 97 -37.74 16.06 67.98
C THR A 97 -39.26 16.08 67.92
#